data_AF-A0A059CBX1-F1
#
_entry.id   AF-A0A059CBX1-F1
#
_cell.length_a   1.000
_cell.length_b   1.000
_cell.length_c   1.000
_cell.angle_alpha   90.00
_cell.angle_beta   90.00
_cell.angle_gamma   90.00
#
_symmetry.space_group_name_H-M   'P 1'
#
loop_
_entity.id
_entity.type
_entity.pdbx_description
1 polymer ?
#
loop_
_entity_poly.entity_id
_entity_poly.type
_entity_poly.pdbx_seq_one_letter_code
_entity_poly.pdbx_strand_id
1 'polypeptide(L)'
;MEKSLELTKWHMEPSRMTLYRFGNTSSSSVWYELAYLEAKGRIRKGDRTWQIAFGAGFKCNSAVWQALRTVDSVKENNPWMDDIHEFPVNVP
;
A
#
# COMPACT_ATOMS: atom_id res chain seq x y z
N MET A 1 0.05 -11.39 11.39
CA MET A 1 -1.04 -10.46 11.02
C MET A 1 -1.82 -10.99 9.82
N GLU A 2 -1.16 -11.29 8.69
CA GLU A 2 -1.79 -11.88 7.49
C GLU A 2 -2.72 -13.06 7.83
N LYS A 3 -2.21 -14.08 8.54
CA LYS A 3 -3.01 -15.24 8.98
C LYS A 3 -4.13 -14.89 9.98
N SER A 4 -3.87 -13.95 10.89
CA SER A 4 -4.81 -13.60 11.97
C SER A 4 -6.00 -12.77 11.48
N LEU A 5 -5.80 -12.00 10.41
CA LEU A 5 -6.83 -11.16 9.77
C LEU A 5 -7.32 -11.77 8.45
N GLU A 6 -6.91 -12.99 8.13
CA GLU A 6 -7.28 -13.71 6.91
C GLU A 6 -7.00 -12.91 5.62
N LEU A 7 -5.90 -12.15 5.61
CA LEU A 7 -5.51 -11.34 4.46
C LEU A 7 -4.95 -12.23 3.36
N THR A 8 -5.36 -11.95 2.12
CA THR A 8 -4.87 -12.65 0.94
C THR A 8 -3.53 -12.10 0.47
N LYS A 9 -2.83 -12.82 -0.41
CA LYS A 9 -1.62 -12.33 -1.08
C LYS A 9 -1.83 -10.98 -1.78
N TRP A 10 -3.03 -10.76 -2.34
CA TRP A 10 -3.40 -9.49 -2.98
C TRP A 10 -3.42 -8.33 -1.99
N HIS A 11 -3.93 -8.54 -0.78
CA HIS A 11 -3.92 -7.52 0.29
C HIS A 11 -2.51 -7.23 0.78
N MET A 12 -1.64 -8.24 0.81
CA MET A 12 -0.26 -8.12 1.32
C MET A 12 0.74 -7.61 0.28
N GLU A 13 0.39 -7.64 -1.01
CA GLU A 13 1.25 -7.22 -2.11
C GLU A 13 1.81 -5.79 -1.92
N PRO A 14 1.01 -4.76 -1.57
CA PRO A 14 1.53 -3.39 -1.39
C PRO A 14 2.60 -3.32 -0.31
N SER A 15 2.38 -3.93 0.86
CA SER A 15 3.37 -3.96 1.95
C SER A 15 4.64 -4.70 1.55
N ARG A 16 4.52 -5.84 0.88
CA ARG A 16 5.68 -6.63 0.43
C ARG A 16 6.49 -5.90 -0.62
N MET A 17 5.84 -5.30 -1.62
CA MET A 17 6.54 -4.57 -2.69
C MET A 17 7.17 -3.29 -2.14
N THR A 18 6.46 -2.57 -1.26
CA THR A 18 7.00 -1.39 -0.59
C THR A 18 8.25 -1.72 0.22
N LEU A 19 8.19 -2.78 1.03
CA LEU A 19 9.34 -3.24 1.80
C LEU A 19 10.50 -3.69 0.90
N TYR A 20 10.21 -4.41 -0.19
CA TYR A 20 11.23 -4.86 -1.13
C TYR A 20 11.96 -3.69 -1.80
N ARG A 21 11.22 -2.69 -2.28
CA ARG A 21 11.79 -1.57 -3.05
C ARG A 21 12.44 -0.50 -2.16
N PHE A 22 11.77 -0.12 -1.08
CA PHE A 22 12.15 1.03 -0.25
C PHE A 22 12.71 0.66 1.11
N GLY A 23 12.64 -0.62 1.49
CA GLY A 23 12.92 -1.03 2.86
C GLY A 23 11.88 -0.50 3.85
N ASN A 24 12.23 -0.54 5.13
CA ASN A 24 11.40 0.05 6.18
C ASN A 24 11.71 1.55 6.30
N THR A 25 10.83 2.39 5.75
CA THR A 25 10.92 3.86 5.83
C THR A 25 10.20 4.41 7.07
N SER A 26 10.16 3.61 8.14
CA SER A 26 9.52 3.91 9.41
C SER A 26 8.03 4.24 9.21
N SER A 27 7.51 5.27 9.89
CA SER A 27 6.12 5.71 9.84
C SER A 27 5.61 6.06 8.44
N SER A 28 6.49 6.35 7.48
CA SER A 28 6.08 6.70 6.12
C SER A 28 5.72 5.49 5.25
N SER A 29 6.08 4.27 5.66
CA SER A 29 5.90 3.04 4.87
C SER A 29 4.45 2.87 4.39
N VAL A 30 3.45 3.11 5.25
CA VAL A 30 2.03 2.97 4.90
C VAL A 30 1.54 3.93 3.82
N TRP A 31 2.23 5.06 3.62
CA TRP A 31 1.92 6.00 2.54
C TRP A 31 2.52 5.55 1.22
N TYR A 32 3.70 4.93 1.24
CA TYR A 32 4.26 4.28 0.05
C TYR A 32 3.41 3.08 -0.39
N GLU A 33 2.82 2.34 0.55
CA GLU A 33 1.85 1.27 0.26
C GLU A 33 0.58 1.81 -0.40
N LEU A 34 0.05 2.94 0.08
CA LEU A 34 -1.09 3.59 -0.56
C LEU A 34 -0.74 4.08 -1.96
N ALA A 35 0.42 4.72 -2.13
CA ALA A 35 0.92 5.15 -3.43
C ALA A 35 1.11 3.97 -4.39
N TYR A 36 1.50 2.79 -3.90
CA TYR A 36 1.56 1.57 -4.71
C TYR A 36 0.17 1.18 -5.23
N LEU A 37 -0.86 1.21 -4.36
CA LEU A 37 -2.23 0.94 -4.76
C LEU A 37 -2.73 1.93 -5.81
N GLU A 38 -2.42 3.22 -5.65
CA GLU A 38 -2.73 4.28 -6.60
C GLU A 38 -2.03 4.03 -7.96
N ALA A 39 -0.73 3.73 -7.95
CA ALA A 39 0.04 3.43 -9.15
C ALA A 39 -0.46 2.18 -9.88
N LYS A 40 -0.95 1.17 -9.15
CA LYS A 40 -1.62 -0.01 -9.71
C LYS A 40 -3.06 0.25 -10.19
N GLY A 41 -3.57 1.47 -10.06
CA GLY A 41 -4.95 1.82 -10.43
C GLY A 41 -6.01 1.11 -9.56
N ARG A 42 -5.66 0.76 -8.32
CA ARG A 42 -6.51 0.02 -7.38
C ARG A 42 -7.37 0.93 -6.50
N ILE A 43 -7.27 2.25 -6.65
CA ILE A 43 -8.04 3.23 -5.87
C ILE A 43 -9.09 3.90 -6.77
N ARG A 44 -10.35 3.49 -6.65
CA ARG A 44 -11.49 4.05 -7.40
C ARG A 44 -12.43 4.81 -6.47
N LYS A 45 -13.19 5.76 -7.02
CA LYS A 45 -14.19 6.52 -6.26
C LYS A 45 -15.15 5.56 -5.53
N GLY A 46 -15.29 5.74 -4.22
CA GLY A 46 -16.14 4.93 -3.36
C GLY A 46 -15.42 3.76 -2.69
N ASP A 47 -14.25 3.36 -3.18
CA ASP A 47 -13.46 2.29 -2.57
C ASP A 47 -13.05 2.66 -1.14
N ARG A 48 -12.89 1.64 -0.31
CA ARG A 48 -12.40 1.78 1.05
C ARG A 48 -11.03 1.12 1.20
N THR A 49 -10.09 1.83 1.80
CA THR A 49 -8.75 1.34 2.10
C THR A 49 -8.53 1.38 3.61
N TRP A 50 -8.10 0.26 4.18
CA TRP A 50 -7.79 0.16 5.59
C TRP A 50 -6.26 0.16 5.77
N GLN A 51 -5.73 1.20 6.41
CA GLN A 51 -4.33 1.27 6.79
C GLN A 51 -4.18 0.81 8.23
N ILE A 52 -3.19 -0.07 8.46
CA ILE A 52 -2.84 -0.54 9.79
C ILE A 52 -1.32 -0.43 9.94
N ALA A 53 -0.87 0.27 10.97
CA ALA A 53 0.55 0.50 11.24
C ALA A 53 0.89 0.13 12.68
N PHE A 54 2.06 -0.48 12.89
CA PHE A 54 2.59 -0.78 14.21
C PHE A 54 3.83 0.05 14.48
N GLY A 55 3.89 0.62 15.68
CA GLY A 55 5.04 1.38 16.17
C GLY A 55 5.68 0.75 17.39
N ALA A 56 6.80 1.31 17.83
CA ALA A 56 7.48 0.88 19.06
C ALA A 56 6.54 0.93 20.28
N GLY A 57 6.65 -0.07 21.16
CA GLY A 57 5.91 -0.14 22.42
C GLY A 57 4.45 -0.59 22.29
N PHE A 58 4.18 -1.59 21.43
CA PHE A 58 2.85 -2.20 21.24
C PHE A 58 1.75 -1.22 20.77
N LYS A 59 2.14 -0.15 20.07
CA LYS A 59 1.17 0.81 19.53
C LYS A 59 0.69 0.34 18.16
N CYS A 60 -0.62 0.38 17.97
CA CYS A 60 -1.29 0.13 16.69
C CYS A 60 -2.07 1.37 16.30
N ASN A 61 -1.88 1.83 15.05
CA ASN A 61 -2.74 2.82 14.42
C ASN A 61 -3.56 2.13 13.32
N SER A 62 -4.84 2.45 13.26
CA SER A 62 -5.79 1.88 12.30
C SER A 62 -6.70 2.98 11.77
N ALA A 63 -6.71 3.18 10.46
CA ALA A 63 -7.53 4.19 9.79
C ALA A 63 -8.21 3.61 8.55
N VAL A 64 -9.50 3.89 8.38
CA VAL A 64 -10.26 3.53 7.18
C VAL A 64 -10.51 4.80 6.37
N TRP A 65 -10.07 4.78 5.12
CA TRP A 65 -10.23 5.85 4.16
C TRP A 65 -11.29 5.48 3.14
N GLN A 66 -12.04 6.46 2.65
CA GLN A 66 -12.91 6.32 1.49
C GLN A 66 -12.42 7.22 0.36
N ALA A 67 -12.19 6.64 -0.82
CA ALA A 67 -11.74 7.37 -1.98
C ALA A 67 -12.85 8.29 -2.51
N LEU A 68 -12.63 9.60 -2.46
CA LEU A 68 -13.61 10.60 -2.94
C LEU A 68 -13.61 10.75 -4.47
N ARG A 69 -12.53 10.32 -5.11
CA ARG A 69 -12.34 10.32 -6.56
C ARG A 69 -11.62 9.05 -6.99
N THR A 70 -11.72 8.70 -8.26
CA THR A 70 -10.86 7.67 -8.87
C THR A 70 -9.48 8.28 -9.11
N VAL A 71 -8.44 7.56 -8.72
CA VAL A 71 -7.06 7.98 -8.94
C VAL A 71 -6.62 7.46 -10.30
N ASP A 72 -6.25 8.38 -11.20
CA ASP A 72 -5.80 8.05 -12.56
C ASP A 72 -4.29 7.83 -12.54
N SER A 73 -3.87 6.56 -12.54
CA SER A 73 -2.46 6.19 -12.41
C SER A 73 -1.56 6.85 -13.45
N VAL A 74 -2.07 7.24 -14.62
CA VAL A 74 -1.27 7.85 -15.70
C VAL A 74 -1.00 9.35 -15.43
N LYS A 75 -1.84 10.00 -14.64
CA LYS A 75 -1.77 11.45 -14.39
C LYS A 75 -1.15 11.83 -13.05
N GLU A 76 -1.08 10.89 -12.12
CA GLU A 76 -0.51 11.16 -10.80
C GLU A 76 1.02 11.10 -10.85
N ASN A 77 1.66 12.06 -10.20
CA ASN A 77 3.09 11.99 -9.91
C ASN A 77 3.27 11.30 -8.56
N ASN A 78 3.61 10.01 -8.57
CA ASN A 78 3.85 9.23 -7.36
C ASN A 78 5.21 8.50 -7.41
N PRO A 79 5.75 8.06 -6.25
CA PRO A 79 7.08 7.46 -6.17
C PRO A 79 7.27 6.17 -6.98
N TRP A 80 6.20 5.54 -7.48
CA TRP A 80 6.21 4.27 -8.21
C TRP A 80 6.12 4.42 -9.73
N MET A 81 5.88 5.63 -10.24
CA MET A 81 5.51 5.81 -11.65
C MET A 81 6.53 5.26 -12.65
N ASP A 82 7.82 5.37 -12.33
CA ASP A 82 8.90 4.98 -13.24
C ASP A 82 9.03 3.46 -13.39
N ASP A 83 8.71 2.69 -12.35
CA ASP A 83 9.02 1.25 -12.27
C ASP A 83 7.84 0.37 -11.82
N ILE A 84 6.63 0.92 -11.61
CA ILE A 84 5.47 0.15 -11.14
C ILE A 84 5.13 -1.05 -12.02
N HIS A 85 5.46 -0.98 -13.31
CA HIS A 85 5.23 -2.03 -14.29
C HIS A 85 6.10 -3.28 -14.06
N GLU A 86 7.20 -3.16 -13.31
CA GLU A 86 8.10 -4.27 -12.94
C GLU A 86 7.57 -5.07 -11.72
N PHE A 87 6.54 -4.57 -11.04
CA PHE A 87 5.95 -5.20 -9.85
C PHE A 87 4.63 -5.94 -10.20
N PRO A 88 4.21 -6.94 -9.41
CA PRO A 88 4.91 -7.49 -8.27
C PRO A 88 6.05 -8.42 -8.68
N VAL A 89 7.13 -8.39 -7.91
CA VAL A 89 8.21 -9.38 -8.01
C VAL A 89 7.95 -10.54 -7.04
N ASN A 90 8.54 -11.70 -7.31
CA ASN A 90 8.46 -12.83 -6.39
C ASN A 90 9.41 -12.57 -5.21
N VAL A 91 8.84 -12.29 -4.04
CA VAL A 91 9.59 -12.11 -2.80
C VAL A 91 9.48 -13.37 -1.94
N PRO A 92 10.56 -13.75 -1.22
CA PRO A 92 10.57 -14.90 -0.30
C PRO A 92 9.46 -14.86 0.76
#